data_AF-A0A564WN66-F1
#
_entry.id   AF-A0A564WN66-F1
#
_cell.length_a   1.000
_cell.length_b   1.000
_cell.length_c   1.000
_cell.angle_alpha   90.00
_cell.angle_beta   90.00
_cell.angle_gamma   90.00
#
_symmetry.space_group_name_H-M   'P 1'
#
loop_
_entity.id
_entity.type
_entity.pdbx_description
1 polymer ?
#
loop_
_entity_poly.entity_id
_entity_poly.type
_entity_poly.pdbx_seq_one_letter_code
_entity_poly.pdbx_strand_id
1 'polypeptide(L)'
;MEDGRIDENMLALSIGLTTTGVYGLARAANSEQWYRNIILHDSLYSCEQLLEFVYPELAKQNSWKLPVWYYISKSNMKSELAEEKAPHSYTEIVTESTIKRNRSAIGERTAWEVWTQEKDNLMKAIRLLGCMPEEKIDVNQYRSILQAIFTENNNILSSLDSPNRSNLHRMIRIYDFLEYGQKKTP
;
A
#
# COMPACT_ATOMS: atom_id res chain seq x y z
N MET A 1 0.36 21.17 -38.80
CA MET A 1 1.68 21.21 -38.15
C MET A 1 1.68 22.41 -37.24
N GLU A 2 1.47 22.20 -35.95
CA GLU A 2 2.02 23.07 -34.90
C GLU A 2 2.43 22.14 -33.77
N ASP A 3 3.74 22.12 -33.58
CA ASP A 3 4.51 21.33 -32.64
C ASP A 3 4.68 22.11 -31.34
N GLY A 4 4.65 21.38 -30.21
CA GLY A 4 5.54 21.66 -29.11
C GLY A 4 5.24 22.86 -28.21
N ARG A 5 4.13 22.83 -27.45
CA ARG A 5 4.19 23.38 -26.10
C ARG A 5 4.87 22.37 -25.19
N ILE A 6 6.20 22.30 -25.32
CA ILE A 6 7.03 21.66 -24.30
C ILE A 6 6.87 22.54 -23.05
N ASP A 7 6.24 21.99 -22.01
CA ASP A 7 6.17 22.62 -20.69
C ASP A 7 7.60 22.90 -20.23
N GLU A 8 7.92 24.15 -19.90
CA GLU A 8 9.24 24.54 -19.40
C GLU A 8 9.64 23.73 -18.15
N ASN A 9 8.68 23.13 -17.42
CA ASN A 9 8.93 22.18 -16.33
C ASN A 9 9.44 20.81 -16.80
N MET A 10 9.21 20.44 -18.06
CA MET A 10 9.74 19.22 -18.70
C MET A 10 11.17 19.43 -19.21
N LEU A 11 11.57 20.66 -19.52
CA LEU A 11 12.94 21.00 -19.96
C LEU A 11 13.94 20.99 -18.79
N ALA A 12 13.49 21.34 -17.58
CA ALA A 12 14.29 21.28 -16.36
C ALA A 12 14.69 19.84 -15.93
N LEU A 13 14.13 18.80 -16.57
CA LEU A 13 14.44 17.39 -16.30
C LEU A 13 15.73 16.88 -16.96
N SER A 14 16.34 17.63 -17.89
CA SER A 14 17.41 17.09 -18.77
C SER A 14 18.82 17.64 -18.55
N ILE A 15 19.03 18.56 -17.62
CA ILE A 15 20.38 19.08 -17.33
C ILE A 15 20.62 19.16 -15.82
N GLY A 16 21.30 18.14 -15.29
CA GLY A 16 22.12 18.28 -14.09
C GLY A 16 21.43 18.00 -12.76
N LEU A 17 21.95 16.98 -12.07
CA LEU A 17 21.94 16.86 -10.62
C LEU A 17 22.04 18.21 -9.90
N THR A 18 20.92 18.76 -9.41
CA THR A 18 20.89 19.63 -8.24
C THR A 18 19.50 19.62 -7.61
N THR A 19 19.43 19.05 -6.42
CA THR A 19 18.42 19.24 -5.36
C THR A 19 17.71 20.60 -5.41
N THR A 20 16.39 20.63 -5.57
CA THR A 20 15.59 21.82 -5.26
C THR A 20 14.26 21.47 -4.58
N GLY A 21 14.31 21.39 -3.25
CA GLY A 21 13.19 21.67 -2.34
C GLY A 21 12.27 20.50 -1.95
N VAL A 22 11.68 20.65 -0.77
CA VAL A 22 10.57 19.84 -0.19
C VAL A 22 9.49 19.49 -1.22
N TYR A 23 9.22 20.41 -2.15
CA TYR A 23 8.25 20.24 -3.24
C TYR A 23 8.62 19.18 -4.29
N GLY A 24 9.91 18.88 -4.48
CA GLY A 24 10.36 17.80 -5.36
C GLY A 24 10.07 16.41 -4.79
N LEU A 25 10.16 16.26 -3.46
CA LEU A 25 9.89 15.00 -2.74
C LEU A 25 8.42 14.60 -2.82
N ALA A 26 7.52 15.55 -2.55
CA ALA A 26 6.07 15.35 -2.64
C ALA A 26 5.60 14.97 -4.05
N ARG A 27 6.34 15.39 -5.09
CA ARG A 27 6.06 15.05 -6.50
C ARG A 27 6.74 13.76 -6.96
N ALA A 28 7.84 13.36 -6.32
CA ALA A 28 8.59 12.17 -6.70
C ALA A 28 7.93 10.88 -6.19
N ALA A 29 7.31 10.92 -5.02
CA ALA A 29 6.67 9.76 -4.40
C ALA A 29 5.20 9.62 -4.84
N ASN A 30 4.90 8.60 -5.63
CA ASN A 30 3.53 8.27 -6.04
C ASN A 30 2.89 7.22 -5.12
N SER A 31 1.56 7.02 -5.26
CA SER A 31 0.80 6.07 -4.44
C SER A 31 1.37 4.66 -4.54
N GLU A 32 1.82 4.25 -5.72
CA GLU A 32 2.33 2.90 -5.96
C GLU A 32 3.63 2.64 -5.21
N GLN A 33 4.57 3.59 -5.23
CA GLN A 33 5.81 3.53 -4.46
C GLN A 33 5.52 3.50 -2.96
N TRP A 34 4.54 4.28 -2.50
CA TRP A 34 4.10 4.28 -1.11
C TRP A 34 3.63 2.89 -0.65
N TYR A 35 2.76 2.24 -1.45
CA TYR A 35 2.27 0.90 -1.19
C TYR A 35 3.39 -0.16 -1.29
N ARG A 36 4.24 -0.07 -2.32
CA ARG A 36 5.33 -1.02 -2.56
C ARG A 36 6.38 -1.01 -1.46
N ASN A 37 6.76 0.17 -0.98
CA ASN A 37 7.79 0.34 0.04
C ASN A 37 7.43 -0.30 1.39
N ILE A 38 6.13 -0.45 1.71
CA ILE A 38 5.70 -1.19 2.89
C ILE A 38 6.08 -2.68 2.81
N ILE A 39 6.20 -3.23 1.61
CA ILE A 39 6.51 -4.64 1.37
C ILE A 39 8.00 -4.85 1.09
N LEU A 40 8.57 -4.03 0.20
CA LEU A 40 9.95 -4.20 -0.28
C LEU A 40 10.97 -3.35 0.47
N HIS A 41 10.54 -2.35 1.24
CA HIS A 41 11.40 -1.43 1.98
C HIS A 41 12.46 -0.75 1.08
N ASP A 42 12.03 -0.36 -0.14
CA ASP A 42 12.88 0.11 -1.23
C ASP A 42 12.87 1.64 -1.42
N SER A 43 12.32 2.40 -0.47
CA SER A 43 12.32 3.87 -0.50
C SER A 43 13.73 4.44 -0.33
N LEU A 44 14.03 5.48 -1.11
CA LEU A 44 15.25 6.28 -0.98
C LEU A 44 15.15 7.36 0.12
N TYR A 45 13.94 7.62 0.63
CA TYR A 45 13.65 8.63 1.65
C TYR A 45 13.35 7.99 3.00
N SER A 46 13.67 8.70 4.08
CA SER A 46 13.35 8.24 5.43
C SER A 46 11.84 8.28 5.70
N CYS A 47 11.38 7.49 6.68
CA CYS A 47 9.97 7.47 7.06
C CYS A 47 9.50 8.84 7.58
N GLU A 48 10.36 9.59 8.27
CA GLU A 48 10.10 10.96 8.70
C GLU A 48 9.82 11.88 7.51
N GLN A 49 10.69 11.87 6.50
CA GLN A 49 10.52 12.70 5.30
C GLN A 49 9.23 12.36 4.54
N LEU A 50 8.92 11.06 4.44
CA LEU A 50 7.70 10.60 3.79
C LEU A 50 6.44 11.01 4.58
N LEU A 51 6.45 10.90 5.90
CA LEU A 51 5.33 11.31 6.75
C LEU A 51 5.13 12.82 6.77
N GLU A 52 6.20 13.61 6.77
CA GLU A 52 6.13 15.08 6.84
C GLU A 52 5.72 15.68 5.50
N PHE A 53 6.35 15.24 4.41
CA PHE A 53 6.27 15.95 3.12
C PHE A 53 5.42 15.25 2.07
N VAL A 54 5.29 13.92 2.12
CA VAL A 54 4.57 13.14 1.09
C VAL A 54 3.16 12.79 1.54
N TYR A 55 3.02 12.29 2.77
CA TYR A 55 1.76 11.78 3.28
C TYR A 55 0.59 12.77 3.20
N PRO A 56 0.71 14.06 3.59
CA PRO A 56 -0.44 14.97 3.62
C PRO A 56 -1.08 15.18 2.24
N GLU A 57 -0.29 15.21 1.18
CA GLU A 57 -0.80 15.38 -0.19
C GLU A 57 -1.26 14.05 -0.79
N LEU A 58 -0.49 12.98 -0.60
CA LEU A 58 -0.83 11.67 -1.15
C LEU A 58 -2.09 11.07 -0.51
N ALA A 59 -2.26 11.27 0.80
CA ALA A 59 -3.42 10.76 1.54
C ALA A 59 -4.71 11.43 1.06
N LYS A 60 -4.71 12.75 0.82
CA LYS A 60 -5.87 13.47 0.23
C LYS A 60 -6.30 12.85 -1.10
N GLN A 61 -5.34 12.57 -1.98
CA GLN A 61 -5.61 11.96 -3.30
C GLN A 61 -6.17 10.54 -3.20
N ASN A 62 -5.84 9.81 -2.14
CA ASN A 62 -6.26 8.43 -1.90
C ASN A 62 -7.39 8.33 -0.85
N SER A 63 -8.21 9.39 -0.72
CA SER A 63 -9.36 9.42 0.20
C SER A 63 -9.03 9.08 1.64
N TRP A 64 -7.82 9.44 2.10
CA TRP A 64 -7.28 9.15 3.42
C TRP A 64 -7.20 7.65 3.77
N LYS A 65 -7.15 6.77 2.77
CA LYS A 65 -7.07 5.31 2.95
C LYS A 65 -5.67 4.74 2.70
N LEU A 66 -4.64 5.59 2.70
CA LEU A 66 -3.26 5.10 2.60
C LEU A 66 -2.88 4.29 3.85
N PRO A 67 -2.24 3.13 3.69
CA PRO A 67 -1.57 2.45 4.80
C PRO A 67 -0.45 3.34 5.33
N VAL A 68 -0.22 3.38 6.64
CA VAL A 68 0.70 4.34 7.25
C VAL A 68 1.41 3.80 8.49
N TRP A 69 1.00 2.65 9.02
CA TRP A 69 1.54 2.11 10.27
C TRP A 69 3.01 1.73 10.14
N TYR A 70 3.45 1.19 9.00
CA TYR A 70 4.85 0.95 8.70
C TYR A 70 5.68 2.21 8.92
N TYR A 71 5.28 3.32 8.30
CA TYR A 71 6.01 4.59 8.38
C TYR A 71 6.02 5.15 9.80
N ILE A 72 4.89 5.10 10.51
CA ILE A 72 4.79 5.53 11.91
C ILE A 72 5.72 4.67 12.78
N SER A 73 5.70 3.34 12.62
CA SER A 73 6.47 2.40 13.43
C SER A 73 7.98 2.49 13.22
N LYS A 74 8.41 3.00 12.06
CA LYS A 74 9.82 3.14 11.66
C LYS A 74 10.34 4.57 11.78
N SER A 75 9.48 5.51 12.14
CA SER A 75 9.80 6.93 12.33
C SER A 75 10.04 7.22 13.81
N ASN A 76 10.98 8.12 14.11
CA ASN A 76 11.11 8.70 15.44
C ASN A 76 10.20 9.93 15.64
N MET A 77 9.67 10.48 14.55
CA MET A 77 8.72 11.59 14.56
C MET A 77 7.29 11.08 14.72
N LYS A 78 6.52 11.76 15.58
CA LYS A 78 5.07 11.58 15.67
C LYS A 78 4.38 12.46 14.63
N SER A 79 3.62 11.84 13.75
CA SER A 79 2.77 12.57 12.79
C SER A 79 1.33 12.44 13.23
N GLU A 80 0.80 13.48 13.88
CA GLU A 80 -0.58 13.50 14.41
C GLU A 80 -1.60 13.23 13.31
N LEU A 81 -1.41 13.84 12.12
CA LEU A 81 -2.28 13.64 10.96
C LEU A 81 -2.28 12.16 10.50
N ALA A 82 -1.11 11.52 10.48
CA ALA A 82 -0.99 10.12 10.07
C ALA A 82 -1.64 9.19 11.09
N GLU A 83 -1.40 9.41 12.38
CA GLU A 83 -1.99 8.62 13.46
C GLU A 83 -3.52 8.77 13.50
N GLU A 84 -4.05 9.99 13.33
CA GLU A 84 -5.50 10.27 13.32
C GLU A 84 -6.23 9.57 12.16
N LYS A 85 -5.57 9.45 11.02
CA LYS A 85 -6.14 8.87 9.80
C LYS A 85 -5.82 7.38 9.62
N ALA A 86 -4.94 6.83 10.45
CA ALA A 86 -4.60 5.41 10.40
C ALA A 86 -5.80 4.55 10.85
N PRO A 87 -6.00 3.37 10.27
CA PRO A 87 -7.04 2.46 10.75
C PRO A 87 -6.68 1.95 12.15
N HIS A 88 -7.61 2.05 13.10
CA HIS A 88 -7.41 1.57 14.48
C HIS A 88 -8.05 0.20 14.74
N SER A 89 -8.88 -0.26 13.81
CA SER A 89 -9.50 -1.58 13.86
C SER A 89 -9.49 -2.25 12.49
N TYR A 90 -9.51 -3.59 12.48
CA TYR A 90 -9.53 -4.36 11.24
C TYR A 90 -10.75 -4.06 10.37
N THR A 91 -11.90 -3.77 10.99
CA THR A 91 -13.17 -3.52 10.31
C THR A 91 -13.19 -2.21 9.50
N GLU A 92 -12.30 -1.27 9.81
CA GLU A 92 -12.06 -0.06 9.02
C GLU A 92 -11.30 -0.35 7.70
N ILE A 93 -10.65 -1.51 7.62
CA ILE A 93 -9.97 -1.99 6.41
C ILE A 93 -10.89 -2.93 5.65
N VAL A 94 -11.41 -3.96 6.33
CA VAL A 94 -12.30 -4.97 5.78
C VAL A 94 -13.61 -4.98 6.58
N THR A 95 -14.62 -4.30 6.04
CA THR A 95 -15.96 -4.27 6.66
C THR A 95 -16.56 -5.68 6.83
N GLU A 96 -17.37 -5.87 7.86
CA GLU A 96 -18.08 -7.14 8.08
C GLU A 96 -18.96 -7.55 6.89
N SER A 97 -19.56 -6.58 6.19
CA SER A 97 -20.39 -6.86 5.00
C SER A 97 -19.56 -7.44 3.86
N THR A 98 -18.32 -6.97 3.70
CA THR A 98 -17.36 -7.52 2.72
C THR A 98 -16.98 -8.96 3.08
N ILE A 99 -16.73 -9.24 4.36
CA ILE A 99 -16.45 -10.59 4.85
C ILE A 99 -17.66 -11.51 4.61
N LYS A 100 -18.87 -11.09 5.03
CA LYS A 100 -20.10 -11.87 4.87
C LYS A 100 -20.39 -12.20 3.40
N ARG A 101 -20.22 -11.23 2.50
CA ARG A 101 -20.43 -11.42 1.05
C ARG A 101 -19.47 -12.43 0.42
N ASN A 102 -18.24 -12.53 0.94
CA ASN A 102 -17.22 -13.44 0.40
C ASN A 102 -17.09 -14.74 1.20
N ARG A 103 -17.89 -14.94 2.25
CA ARG A 103 -17.81 -16.12 3.13
C ARG A 103 -17.89 -17.44 2.39
N SER A 104 -18.82 -17.59 1.45
CA SER A 104 -18.97 -18.82 0.66
C SER A 104 -17.77 -19.06 -0.27
N ALA A 105 -17.21 -17.99 -0.84
CA ALA A 105 -16.06 -18.07 -1.73
C ALA A 105 -14.77 -18.36 -0.98
N ILE A 106 -14.60 -17.86 0.26
CA ILE A 106 -13.42 -18.14 1.09
C ILE A 106 -13.55 -19.53 1.74
N GLY A 107 -14.74 -19.87 2.25
CA GLY A 107 -14.98 -21.11 2.98
C GLY A 107 -14.17 -21.16 4.27
N GLU A 108 -13.66 -22.34 4.62
CA GLU A 108 -12.79 -22.54 5.80
C GLU A 108 -11.31 -22.29 5.53
N ARG A 109 -10.95 -21.84 4.33
CA ARG A 109 -9.56 -21.64 3.93
C ARG A 109 -8.92 -20.45 4.63
N THR A 110 -7.71 -20.65 5.11
CA THR A 110 -6.76 -19.61 5.55
C THR A 110 -6.27 -18.78 4.37
N ALA A 111 -5.64 -17.63 4.64
CA ALA A 111 -4.98 -16.83 3.60
C ALA A 111 -3.94 -17.65 2.82
N TRP A 112 -3.19 -18.51 3.49
CA TRP A 112 -2.19 -19.37 2.84
C TRP A 112 -2.80 -20.43 1.94
N GLU A 113 -3.89 -21.07 2.37
CA GLU A 113 -4.62 -22.04 1.54
C GLU A 113 -5.25 -21.37 0.32
N VAL A 114 -5.79 -20.16 0.45
CA VAL A 114 -6.27 -19.39 -0.70
C VAL A 114 -5.13 -19.09 -1.67
N TRP A 115 -3.98 -18.64 -1.19
CA TRP A 115 -2.83 -18.37 -2.05
C TRP A 115 -2.34 -19.63 -2.78
N THR A 116 -2.10 -20.72 -2.05
CA THR A 116 -1.56 -21.95 -2.63
C THR A 116 -2.49 -22.56 -3.69
N GLN A 117 -3.81 -22.44 -3.52
CA GLN A 117 -4.81 -22.98 -4.45
C GLN A 117 -5.13 -22.05 -5.64
N GLU A 118 -4.99 -20.73 -5.47
CA GLU A 118 -5.48 -19.75 -6.44
C GLU A 118 -4.35 -18.91 -7.06
N LYS A 119 -3.08 -19.12 -6.71
CA LYS A 119 -1.94 -18.31 -7.20
C LYS A 119 -1.83 -18.25 -8.73
N ASP A 120 -2.21 -19.32 -9.43
CA ASP A 120 -2.19 -19.36 -10.90
C ASP A 120 -3.27 -18.46 -11.51
N ASN A 121 -4.24 -18.03 -10.70
CA ASN A 121 -5.22 -16.99 -11.02
C ASN A 121 -5.08 -15.82 -10.02
N LEU A 122 -4.04 -15.01 -10.24
CA LEU A 122 -3.71 -13.87 -9.38
C LEU A 122 -4.93 -12.96 -9.08
N MET A 123 -5.77 -12.69 -10.08
CA MET A 123 -6.95 -11.82 -9.93
C MET A 123 -7.97 -12.39 -8.93
N LYS A 124 -8.19 -13.70 -8.97
CA LYS A 124 -9.03 -14.39 -7.99
C LYS A 124 -8.36 -14.41 -6.62
N ALA A 125 -7.06 -14.69 -6.55
CA ALA A 125 -6.31 -14.71 -5.31
C ALA A 125 -6.37 -13.36 -4.59
N ILE A 126 -6.01 -12.25 -5.25
CA ILE A 126 -6.02 -10.90 -4.63
C ILE A 126 -7.42 -10.47 -4.18
N ARG A 127 -8.47 -10.86 -4.92
CA ARG A 127 -9.86 -10.56 -4.56
C ARG A 127 -10.26 -11.26 -3.26
N LEU A 128 -9.93 -12.54 -3.11
CA LEU A 128 -10.24 -13.32 -1.92
C LEU A 128 -9.38 -12.90 -0.72
N LEU A 129 -8.07 -12.76 -0.93
CA LEU A 129 -7.11 -12.35 0.10
C LEU A 129 -7.37 -10.94 0.62
N GLY A 130 -7.81 -10.04 -0.26
CA GLY A 130 -8.22 -8.70 0.12
C GLY A 130 -9.54 -8.66 0.89
N CYS A 131 -10.28 -9.76 1.04
CA CYS A 131 -11.54 -9.82 1.80
C CYS A 131 -11.48 -10.82 2.96
N MET A 132 -10.28 -11.26 3.33
CA MET A 132 -10.07 -12.30 4.33
C MET A 132 -10.51 -11.82 5.72
N PRO A 133 -11.17 -12.66 6.55
CA PRO A 133 -11.35 -12.37 7.97
C PRO A 133 -10.00 -12.32 8.70
N GLU A 134 -9.89 -11.49 9.74
CA GLU A 134 -8.65 -11.32 10.50
C GLU A 134 -8.14 -12.64 11.09
N GLU A 135 -9.04 -13.45 11.63
CA GLU A 135 -8.75 -14.73 12.27
C GLU A 135 -8.19 -15.81 11.31
N LYS A 136 -8.26 -15.57 10.00
CA LYS A 136 -7.76 -16.49 8.96
C LYS A 136 -6.40 -16.06 8.39
N ILE A 137 -5.77 -15.06 9.00
CA ILE A 137 -4.52 -14.47 8.54
C ILE A 137 -3.41 -14.75 9.54
N ASP A 138 -2.39 -15.48 9.10
CA ASP A 138 -1.07 -15.45 9.71
C ASP A 138 -0.24 -14.35 9.03
N VAL A 139 0.27 -13.40 9.82
CA VAL A 139 0.94 -12.19 9.30
C VAL A 139 2.23 -12.52 8.54
N ASN A 140 2.97 -13.55 8.97
CA ASN A 140 4.23 -13.95 8.32
C ASN A 140 3.96 -14.61 6.96
N GLN A 141 2.95 -15.46 6.89
CA GLN A 141 2.48 -16.04 5.63
C GLN A 141 1.95 -14.95 4.70
N TYR A 142 1.16 -14.00 5.23
CA TYR A 142 0.59 -12.91 4.44
C TYR A 142 1.67 -11.99 3.86
N ARG A 143 2.72 -11.70 4.64
CA ARG A 143 3.93 -11.02 4.14
C ARG A 143 4.57 -11.78 2.99
N SER A 144 4.75 -13.09 3.14
CA SER A 144 5.38 -13.94 2.12
C SER A 144 4.58 -13.95 0.82
N ILE A 145 3.25 -13.95 0.90
CA ILE A 145 2.34 -13.81 -0.24
C ILE A 145 2.57 -12.48 -0.96
N LEU A 146 2.55 -11.36 -0.23
CA LEU A 146 2.76 -10.03 -0.81
C LEU A 146 4.14 -9.90 -1.46
N GLN A 147 5.18 -10.39 -0.79
CA GLN A 147 6.54 -10.40 -1.34
C GLN A 147 6.63 -11.24 -2.62
N ALA A 148 5.96 -12.39 -2.70
CA ALA A 148 5.92 -13.20 -3.91
C ALA A 148 5.25 -12.45 -5.07
N ILE A 149 4.12 -11.78 -4.83
CA ILE A 149 3.41 -10.97 -5.83
C ILE A 149 4.31 -9.86 -6.39
N PHE A 150 4.99 -9.11 -5.52
CA PHE A 150 5.88 -8.03 -5.95
C PHE A 150 7.16 -8.56 -6.60
N THR A 151 7.70 -9.70 -6.16
CA THR A 151 8.89 -10.31 -6.78
C THR A 151 8.59 -10.76 -8.22
N GLU A 152 7.41 -11.30 -8.46
CA GLU A 152 6.98 -11.70 -9.81
C GLU A 152 6.74 -10.47 -10.70
N ASN A 153 6.17 -9.39 -10.15
CA ASN A 153 5.97 -8.14 -10.86
C ASN A 153 6.12 -6.92 -9.93
N ASN A 154 7.29 -6.27 -9.97
CA ASN A 154 7.58 -5.08 -9.16
C ASN A 154 6.62 -3.90 -9.43
N ASN A 155 6.00 -3.85 -10.61
CA ASN A 155 5.09 -2.79 -11.03
C ASN A 155 3.63 -3.24 -11.05
N ILE A 156 3.29 -4.32 -10.32
CA ILE A 156 1.96 -4.95 -10.34
C ILE A 156 0.82 -3.94 -10.14
N LEU A 157 0.97 -2.97 -9.24
CA LEU A 157 -0.04 -1.95 -8.94
C LEU A 157 -0.46 -1.14 -10.18
N SER A 158 0.49 -0.76 -11.03
CA SER A 158 0.24 -0.03 -12.27
C SER A 158 -0.40 -0.91 -13.35
N SER A 159 -0.07 -2.20 -13.36
CA SER A 159 -0.49 -3.15 -14.39
C SER A 159 -1.91 -3.70 -14.18
N LEU A 160 -2.44 -3.64 -12.95
CA LEU A 160 -3.78 -4.12 -12.62
C LEU A 160 -4.87 -3.12 -13.05
N ASP A 161 -6.03 -3.65 -13.42
CA ASP A 161 -7.26 -2.87 -13.55
C ASP A 161 -7.74 -2.36 -12.19
N SER A 162 -8.59 -1.33 -12.21
CA SER A 162 -8.99 -0.59 -11.00
C SER A 162 -9.58 -1.48 -9.87
N PRO A 163 -10.50 -2.43 -10.14
CA PRO A 163 -10.99 -3.36 -9.13
C PRO A 163 -9.89 -4.20 -8.46
N ASN A 164 -8.98 -4.75 -9.26
CA ASN A 164 -7.92 -5.63 -8.78
C ASN A 164 -6.83 -4.86 -8.04
N ARG A 165 -6.44 -3.67 -8.53
CA ARG A 165 -5.59 -2.74 -7.80
C ARG A 165 -6.19 -2.37 -6.44
N SER A 166 -7.49 -2.10 -6.38
CA SER A 166 -8.19 -1.79 -5.13
C SER A 166 -8.15 -2.95 -4.13
N ASN A 167 -8.23 -4.20 -4.61
CA ASN A 167 -8.10 -5.37 -3.75
C ASN A 167 -6.67 -5.56 -3.23
N LEU A 168 -5.66 -5.38 -4.10
CA LEU A 168 -4.26 -5.46 -3.69
C LEU A 168 -3.88 -4.33 -2.72
N HIS A 169 -4.37 -3.10 -2.92
CA HIS A 169 -4.25 -2.03 -1.93
C HIS A 169 -4.86 -2.42 -0.58
N ARG A 170 -6.00 -3.11 -0.57
CA ARG A 170 -6.62 -3.61 0.67
C ARG A 170 -5.75 -4.68 1.33
N MET A 171 -5.16 -5.60 0.56
CA MET A 171 -4.21 -6.58 1.11
C MET A 171 -3.02 -5.88 1.79
N ILE A 172 -2.42 -4.88 1.15
CA ILE A 172 -1.29 -4.15 1.75
C ILE A 172 -1.72 -3.41 3.02
N ARG A 173 -2.92 -2.80 3.04
CA ARG A 173 -3.47 -2.18 4.26
C ARG A 173 -3.68 -3.18 5.39
N ILE A 174 -4.20 -4.37 5.08
CA ILE A 174 -4.36 -5.45 6.07
C ILE A 174 -3.00 -5.80 6.66
N TYR A 175 -2.01 -6.06 5.82
CA TYR A 175 -0.66 -6.39 6.27
C TYR A 175 -0.04 -5.27 7.12
N ASP A 176 -0.11 -4.02 6.64
CA ASP A 176 0.42 -2.84 7.35
C ASP A 176 -0.17 -2.72 8.77
N PHE A 177 -1.49 -2.90 8.89
CA PHE A 177 -2.17 -2.84 10.17
C PHE A 177 -1.81 -4.00 11.11
N LEU A 178 -1.80 -5.24 10.61
CA LEU A 178 -1.54 -6.41 11.45
C LEU A 178 -0.08 -6.48 11.91
N GLU A 179 0.86 -6.07 11.06
CA GLU A 179 2.29 -6.12 11.38
C GLU A 179 2.75 -4.93 12.25
N TYR A 180 2.27 -3.72 11.94
CA TYR A 180 2.81 -2.47 12.51
C TYR A 180 1.79 -1.68 13.33
N GLY A 181 0.49 -1.86 13.09
CA GLY A 181 -0.57 -1.05 13.71
C GLY A 181 -1.14 -1.61 15.00
N GLN A 182 -1.11 -2.92 15.19
CA GLN A 182 -1.38 -3.51 16.48
C GLN A 182 -0.25 -3.10 17.43
N LYS A 183 -0.56 -2.25 18.42
CA LYS A 183 0.36 -1.99 19.53
C LYS A 183 0.78 -3.36 20.07
N LYS A 184 2.03 -3.75 19.82
CA LYS A 184 2.67 -4.82 20.57
C LYS A 184 2.76 -4.26 21.98
N THR A 185 1.73 -4.50 22.78
CA THR A 185 1.75 -4.20 24.21
C THR A 185 3.03 -4.82 24.75
N PRO A 186 3.92 -4.03 25.39
CA PRO A 186 5.07 -4.57 26.10
C PRO A 186 4.65 -5.61 27.14
#